data_AF-A0AA46YJJ6-F1
#
_entry.id   AF-A0AA46YJJ6-F1
#
_cell.length_a   1.000
_cell.length_b   1.000
_cell.length_c   1.000
_cell.angle_alpha   90.00
_cell.angle_beta   90.00
_cell.angle_gamma   90.00
#
_symmetry.space_group_name_H-M   'P 1'
#
loop_
_entity.id
_entity.type
_entity.pdbx_description
1 polymer ?
#
loop_
_entity_poly.entity_id
_entity_poly.type
_entity_poly.pdbx_seq_one_letter_code
_entity_poly.pdbx_strand_id
1 'polypeptide(L)'
;MRRYDGRAYDEPRWMARLHERNRLGLTVDDRPDILGDVFAWNKVFRRSFWERESLAFPQGVRYEDQVTLTHAYLTARSFDVVRPVVYNWRIRSDGSAITDGRNDLADLEDRVRTKRTALQTVRALGSPAVQAAFRERVLPGDMWRYFAHVPGCGDEYWATLHSAVREFWRDGALRRSRLTPANRLAGWLVCQGRRRDAEAVMRYEAAKGPGLETVVANDEVLAALPYWDDPEASIPLDLYRLRPDELGWESELTSVVLEREALVLRGRACLSGAHSGDALVRVVLTAGDGTSVKSARASADGFEARFDLSAMLDGWPPDVRDAPRVWRSSVQWETHGLRHAGPFTDLADAMCSDADGARYEPRALATTTIGGAHVDVGFGRSGLRVVAHPLGHAAALRTA
;
A
#
# COMPACT_ATOMS: atom_id res chain seq x y z
N MET A 1 -6.11 -7.76 10.26
CA MET A 1 -7.06 -8.85 9.91
C MET A 1 -6.56 -9.47 8.61
N ARG A 2 -6.80 -10.76 8.35
CA ARG A 2 -6.42 -11.37 7.07
C ARG A 2 -7.62 -12.00 6.38
N ARG A 3 -7.62 -11.97 5.05
CA ARG A 3 -8.59 -12.66 4.20
C ARG A 3 -8.07 -14.04 3.90
N TYR A 4 -8.94 -15.03 3.88
CA TYR A 4 -8.63 -16.40 3.49
C TYR A 4 -9.52 -16.81 2.33
N ASP A 5 -8.93 -17.12 1.19
CA ASP A 5 -9.62 -17.49 -0.06
C ASP A 5 -9.77 -19.01 -0.24
N GLY A 6 -9.35 -19.80 0.76
CA GLY A 6 -9.27 -21.26 0.67
C GLY A 6 -7.89 -21.80 0.32
N ARG A 7 -6.93 -20.93 -0.03
CA ARG A 7 -5.54 -21.30 -0.36
C ARG A 7 -4.53 -20.51 0.46
N ALA A 8 -4.68 -19.19 0.50
CA ALA A 8 -3.72 -18.28 1.10
C ALA A 8 -4.38 -17.26 2.02
N TYR A 9 -3.57 -16.70 2.92
CA TYR A 9 -3.94 -15.55 3.72
C TYR A 9 -3.40 -14.27 3.10
N ASP A 10 -4.27 -13.30 2.86
CA ASP A 10 -3.90 -11.97 2.38
C ASP A 10 -4.28 -10.90 3.41
N GLU A 11 -3.35 -10.02 3.77
CA GLU A 11 -3.65 -8.85 4.59
C GLU A 11 -3.81 -7.62 3.68
N PRO A 12 -5.02 -7.06 3.53
CA PRO A 12 -5.20 -5.90 2.67
C PRO A 12 -4.29 -4.75 3.10
N ARG A 13 -3.56 -4.14 2.16
CA ARG A 13 -2.59 -3.06 2.45
C ARG A 13 -3.15 -1.95 3.31
N TRP A 14 -4.39 -1.54 3.07
CA TRP A 14 -5.04 -0.49 3.85
C TRP A 14 -5.23 -0.91 5.31
N MET A 15 -5.49 -2.20 5.59
CA MET A 15 -5.55 -2.74 6.94
C MET A 15 -4.18 -2.83 7.60
N ALA A 16 -3.17 -3.31 6.88
CA ALA A 16 -1.79 -3.33 7.36
C ALA A 16 -1.32 -1.93 7.78
N ARG A 17 -1.61 -0.89 6.96
CA ARG A 17 -1.31 0.51 7.29
C ARG A 17 -2.08 1.03 8.51
N LEU A 18 -3.34 0.63 8.69
CA LEU A 18 -4.12 1.04 9.87
C LEU A 18 -3.61 0.41 11.16
N HIS A 19 -3.09 -0.82 11.10
CA HIS A 19 -2.68 -1.64 12.25
C HIS A 19 -1.16 -1.90 12.33
N GLU A 20 -0.34 -1.03 11.73
CA GLU A 20 1.11 -1.22 11.57
C GLU A 20 1.84 -1.49 12.91
N ARG A 21 1.38 -0.84 13.99
CA ARG A 21 1.92 -0.96 15.34
C ARG A 21 0.84 -0.80 16.39
N ASN A 22 1.10 -1.33 17.59
CA ASN A 22 0.24 -1.09 18.75
C ASN A 22 0.21 0.41 19.07
N ARG A 23 -0.99 0.96 19.24
CA ARG A 23 -1.22 2.33 19.69
C ARG A 23 -2.35 2.29 20.71
N LEU A 24 -2.10 2.82 21.90
CA LEU A 24 -3.05 2.78 23.00
C LEU A 24 -3.57 4.18 23.29
N GLY A 25 -4.82 4.27 23.74
CA GLY A 25 -5.43 5.51 24.19
C GLY A 25 -5.63 6.56 23.09
N LEU A 26 -5.84 6.14 21.84
CA LEU A 26 -6.10 7.06 20.73
C LEU A 26 -7.50 7.64 20.80
N THR A 27 -7.65 8.85 20.28
CA THR A 27 -8.92 9.43 19.85
C THR A 27 -9.04 9.35 18.33
N VAL A 28 -10.24 9.65 17.80
CA VAL A 28 -10.45 9.71 16.34
C VAL A 28 -9.62 10.82 15.70
N ASP A 29 -9.33 11.91 16.41
CA ASP A 29 -8.46 13.00 15.94
C ASP A 29 -7.01 12.58 15.75
N ASP A 30 -6.51 11.66 16.59
CA ASP A 30 -5.15 11.11 16.45
C ASP A 30 -5.02 10.21 15.20
N ARG A 31 -6.11 9.56 14.80
CA ARG A 31 -6.14 8.63 13.66
C ARG A 31 -7.47 8.64 12.90
N PRO A 32 -7.79 9.69 12.12
CA PRO A 32 -9.09 9.79 11.45
C PRO A 32 -9.36 8.69 10.42
N ASP A 33 -8.29 8.16 9.79
CA ASP A 33 -8.38 7.06 8.81
C ASP A 33 -8.97 5.76 9.41
N ILE A 34 -9.02 5.63 10.74
CA ILE A 34 -9.60 4.46 11.41
C ILE A 34 -11.11 4.32 11.12
N LEU A 35 -11.79 5.40 10.76
CA LEU A 35 -13.20 5.37 10.35
C LEU A 35 -13.43 4.54 9.08
N GLY A 36 -12.36 4.16 8.34
CA GLY A 36 -12.43 3.20 7.25
C GLY A 36 -12.42 1.73 7.70
N ASP A 37 -11.98 1.42 8.92
CA ASP A 37 -12.09 0.09 9.51
C ASP A 37 -13.47 -0.10 10.16
N VAL A 38 -14.48 -0.13 9.31
CA VAL A 38 -15.88 -0.22 9.71
C VAL A 38 -16.30 -1.60 10.19
N PHE A 39 -15.42 -2.60 10.24
CA PHE A 39 -15.83 -3.97 10.57
C PHE A 39 -16.10 -4.14 12.06
N ALA A 40 -17.28 -4.63 12.46
CA ALA A 40 -17.58 -4.88 13.87
C ALA A 40 -16.87 -6.14 14.42
N TRP A 41 -16.71 -7.15 13.58
CA TRP A 41 -16.27 -8.49 13.97
C TRP A 41 -14.78 -8.60 14.37
N ASN A 42 -13.96 -7.59 14.09
CA ASN A 42 -12.54 -7.55 14.50
C ASN A 42 -12.31 -6.67 15.75
N LYS A 43 -13.35 -6.34 16.52
CA LYS A 43 -13.28 -5.39 17.64
C LYS A 43 -13.90 -5.95 18.92
N VAL A 44 -13.46 -5.40 20.05
CA VAL A 44 -14.02 -5.67 21.37
C VAL A 44 -14.45 -4.34 21.99
N PHE A 45 -15.68 -4.29 22.48
CA PHE A 45 -16.26 -3.10 23.09
C PHE A 45 -16.54 -3.35 24.57
N ARG A 46 -16.32 -2.33 25.41
CA ARG A 46 -16.86 -2.35 26.77
C ARG A 46 -18.38 -2.27 26.68
N ARG A 47 -19.09 -3.21 27.29
CA ARG A 47 -20.56 -3.23 27.31
C ARG A 47 -21.16 -1.91 27.82
N SER A 48 -20.61 -1.36 28.90
CA SER A 48 -21.07 -0.07 29.45
C SER A 48 -20.83 1.13 28.52
N PHE A 49 -19.86 1.05 27.62
CA PHE A 49 -19.70 2.05 26.54
C PHE A 49 -20.80 1.85 25.49
N TRP A 50 -21.00 0.62 25.04
CA TRP A 50 -22.03 0.29 24.04
C TRP A 50 -23.43 0.73 24.47
N GLU A 51 -23.81 0.45 25.72
CA GLU A 51 -25.10 0.83 26.29
C GLU A 51 -25.21 2.35 26.49
N ARG A 52 -24.18 3.01 27.03
CA ARG A 52 -24.21 4.46 27.29
C ARG A 52 -24.33 5.28 26.01
N GLU A 53 -23.60 4.91 24.96
CA GLU A 53 -23.68 5.59 23.67
C GLU A 53 -24.86 5.10 22.81
N SER A 54 -25.71 4.20 23.37
CA SER A 54 -26.89 3.64 22.70
C SER A 54 -26.58 3.06 21.32
N LEU A 55 -25.45 2.36 21.20
CA LEU A 55 -25.02 1.78 19.94
C LEU A 55 -25.94 0.61 19.56
N ALA A 56 -26.37 0.59 18.30
CA ALA A 56 -27.12 -0.49 17.70
C ALA A 56 -26.84 -0.54 16.21
N PHE A 57 -26.95 -1.73 15.61
CA PHE A 57 -26.87 -1.89 14.17
C PHE A 57 -28.23 -1.58 13.53
N PRO A 58 -28.29 -0.66 12.55
CA PRO A 58 -29.51 -0.44 11.78
C PRO A 58 -29.99 -1.73 11.12
N GLN A 59 -31.30 -2.00 11.20
CA GLN A 59 -31.90 -3.17 10.57
C GLN A 59 -32.40 -2.85 9.15
N GLY A 60 -32.47 -3.87 8.29
CA GLY A 60 -33.02 -3.74 6.93
C GLY A 60 -32.13 -2.92 5.98
N VAL A 61 -30.84 -2.78 6.28
CA VAL A 61 -29.88 -2.07 5.43
C VAL A 61 -28.58 -2.86 5.36
N ARG A 62 -27.99 -2.97 4.17
CA ARG A 62 -26.64 -3.50 4.02
C ARG A 62 -25.60 -2.50 4.54
N TYR A 63 -24.46 -3.01 5.02
CA TYR A 63 -23.33 -2.18 5.47
C TYR A 63 -23.65 -1.36 6.72
N GLU A 64 -24.53 -1.89 7.56
CA GLU A 64 -24.99 -1.38 8.83
C GLU A 64 -23.85 -1.03 9.79
N ASP A 65 -22.76 -1.81 9.76
CA ASP A 65 -21.59 -1.59 10.61
C ASP A 65 -20.99 -0.19 10.42
N GLN A 66 -21.01 0.35 9.19
CA GLN A 66 -20.44 1.66 8.90
C GLN A 66 -21.12 2.77 9.69
N VAL A 67 -22.43 2.69 9.90
CA VAL A 67 -23.18 3.69 10.67
C VAL A 67 -22.80 3.60 12.15
N THR A 68 -22.90 2.40 12.72
CA THR A 68 -22.67 2.15 14.15
C THR A 68 -21.23 2.42 14.55
N LEU A 69 -20.26 1.97 13.74
CA LEU A 69 -18.85 2.13 14.08
C LEU A 69 -18.34 3.55 13.86
N THR A 70 -18.87 4.29 12.88
CA THR A 70 -18.56 5.71 12.73
C THR A 70 -18.99 6.48 13.99
N HIS A 71 -20.20 6.23 14.48
CA HIS A 71 -20.67 6.81 15.75
C HIS A 71 -19.75 6.38 16.90
N ALA A 72 -19.52 5.07 17.06
CA ALA A 72 -18.70 4.54 18.15
C ALA A 72 -17.31 5.18 18.23
N TYR A 73 -16.63 5.36 17.09
CA TYR A 73 -15.32 6.01 17.06
C TYR A 73 -15.38 7.50 17.43
N LEU A 74 -16.43 8.21 17.02
CA LEU A 74 -16.58 9.64 17.29
C LEU A 74 -16.97 9.95 18.75
N THR A 75 -17.66 9.02 19.43
CA THR A 75 -18.08 9.21 20.84
C THR A 75 -17.18 8.49 21.85
N ALA A 76 -16.30 7.61 21.41
CA ALA A 76 -15.32 6.98 22.28
C ALA A 76 -14.36 8.02 22.88
N ARG A 77 -14.25 8.04 24.20
CA ARG A 77 -13.21 8.83 24.90
C ARG A 77 -11.81 8.42 24.48
N SER A 78 -11.60 7.13 24.25
CA SER A 78 -10.38 6.58 23.66
C SER A 78 -10.60 5.15 23.15
N PHE A 79 -9.73 4.69 22.25
CA PHE A 79 -9.64 3.32 21.77
C PHE A 79 -8.18 2.90 21.53
N ASP A 80 -7.97 1.59 21.48
CA ASP A 80 -6.67 0.99 21.20
C ASP A 80 -6.67 0.37 19.80
N VAL A 81 -5.53 0.44 19.12
CA VAL A 81 -5.27 -0.25 17.85
C VAL A 81 -4.16 -1.26 18.09
N VAL A 82 -4.43 -2.53 17.78
CA VAL A 82 -3.50 -3.64 18.00
C VAL A 82 -2.93 -4.16 16.69
N ARG A 83 -1.63 -4.43 16.65
CA ARG A 83 -0.92 -4.97 15.48
C ARG A 83 -1.21 -6.44 15.20
N PRO A 84 -1.31 -7.34 16.21
CA PRO A 84 -1.55 -8.75 15.93
C PRO A 84 -2.82 -8.96 15.11
N VAL A 85 -2.78 -9.93 14.20
CA VAL A 85 -3.98 -10.35 13.46
C VAL A 85 -4.88 -11.12 14.40
N VAL A 86 -6.00 -10.50 14.77
CA VAL A 86 -7.00 -11.08 15.69
C VAL A 86 -8.16 -11.78 14.98
N TYR A 87 -8.22 -11.70 13.65
CA TYR A 87 -9.34 -12.25 12.88
C TYR A 87 -8.95 -12.64 11.46
N ASN A 88 -9.42 -13.81 11.05
CA ASN A 88 -9.29 -14.38 9.71
C ASN A 88 -10.67 -14.39 9.02
N TRP A 89 -10.86 -13.51 8.05
CA TRP A 89 -12.07 -13.39 7.28
C TRP A 89 -12.08 -14.39 6.12
N ARG A 90 -13.00 -15.35 6.17
CA ARG A 90 -13.20 -16.32 5.09
C ARG A 90 -13.96 -15.69 3.92
N ILE A 91 -13.34 -15.71 2.74
CA ILE A 91 -14.00 -15.42 1.47
C ILE A 91 -14.77 -16.67 1.04
N ARG A 92 -16.02 -16.49 0.63
CA ARG A 92 -16.83 -17.57 0.05
C ARG A 92 -16.69 -17.49 -1.46
N SER A 93 -16.29 -18.61 -2.08
CA SER A 93 -16.04 -18.70 -3.52
C SER A 93 -17.31 -18.96 -4.35
N ASP A 94 -18.44 -19.19 -3.68
CA ASP A 94 -19.74 -19.48 -4.29
C ASP A 94 -20.53 -18.21 -4.69
N GLY A 95 -19.95 -17.02 -4.53
CA GLY A 95 -20.60 -15.75 -4.84
C GLY A 95 -21.76 -15.40 -3.89
N SER A 96 -21.91 -16.12 -2.78
CA SER A 96 -23.02 -15.93 -1.83
C SER A 96 -22.78 -14.77 -0.86
N ALA A 97 -21.67 -14.03 -0.99
CA ALA A 97 -21.40 -12.94 -0.07
C ALA A 97 -22.37 -11.79 -0.35
N ILE A 98 -22.84 -11.14 0.72
CA ILE A 98 -23.69 -9.93 0.64
C ILE A 98 -23.05 -8.87 -0.29
N THR A 99 -21.73 -8.90 -0.40
CA THR A 99 -20.90 -8.00 -1.19
C THR A 99 -20.76 -8.32 -2.67
N ASP A 100 -21.30 -9.44 -3.15
CA ASP A 100 -21.06 -9.93 -4.52
C ASP A 100 -22.17 -9.51 -5.50
N GLY A 101 -23.33 -9.07 -4.99
CA GLY A 101 -24.47 -8.57 -5.78
C GLY A 101 -24.45 -7.06 -6.07
N ARG A 102 -23.29 -6.44 -6.30
CA ARG A 102 -23.13 -4.96 -6.40
C ARG A 102 -23.61 -4.30 -7.70
N ASN A 103 -24.21 -5.08 -8.61
CA ASN A 103 -24.87 -4.58 -9.82
C ASN A 103 -26.34 -4.17 -9.59
N ASP A 104 -26.84 -4.28 -8.35
CA ASP A 104 -28.23 -4.00 -8.01
C ASP A 104 -28.40 -2.56 -7.51
N LEU A 105 -29.43 -1.87 -8.03
CA LEU A 105 -29.84 -0.53 -7.60
C LEU A 105 -30.07 -0.49 -6.08
N ALA A 106 -30.66 -1.56 -5.50
CA ALA A 106 -30.92 -1.63 -4.07
C ALA A 106 -29.62 -1.62 -3.23
N ASP A 107 -28.53 -2.24 -3.72
CA ASP A 107 -27.23 -2.18 -3.04
C ASP A 107 -26.64 -0.77 -3.05
N LEU A 108 -26.75 -0.07 -4.19
CA LEU A 108 -26.33 1.32 -4.31
C LEU A 108 -27.14 2.22 -3.36
N GLU A 109 -28.46 2.08 -3.30
CA GLU A 109 -29.33 2.86 -2.42
C GLU A 109 -28.99 2.65 -0.94
N ASP A 110 -28.81 1.39 -0.52
CA ASP A 110 -28.37 1.04 0.84
C ASP A 110 -27.01 1.66 1.15
N ARG A 111 -26.07 1.60 0.19
CA ARG A 111 -24.75 2.20 0.35
C ARG A 111 -24.81 3.71 0.48
N VAL A 112 -25.60 4.37 -0.37
CA VAL A 112 -25.80 5.82 -0.32
C VAL A 112 -26.40 6.22 1.02
N ARG A 113 -27.39 5.46 1.52
CA ARG A 113 -28.00 5.69 2.83
C ARG A 113 -26.97 5.60 3.96
N THR A 114 -26.22 4.50 4.04
CA THR A 114 -25.21 4.30 5.10
C THR A 114 -24.09 5.35 5.06
N LYS A 115 -23.60 5.70 3.87
CA LYS A 115 -22.61 6.76 3.69
C LYS A 115 -23.12 8.14 4.07
N ARG A 116 -24.35 8.48 3.68
CA ARG A 116 -25.00 9.74 4.06
C ARG A 116 -25.11 9.87 5.57
N THR A 117 -25.59 8.82 6.24
CA THR A 117 -25.69 8.80 7.70
C THR A 117 -24.32 8.95 8.35
N ALA A 118 -23.31 8.19 7.92
CA ALA A 118 -21.96 8.31 8.46
C ALA A 118 -21.36 9.72 8.26
N LEU A 119 -21.56 10.32 7.07
CA LEU A 119 -21.12 11.69 6.80
C LEU A 119 -21.84 12.72 7.68
N GLN A 120 -23.13 12.55 7.92
CA GLN A 120 -23.89 13.41 8.84
C GLN A 120 -23.36 13.30 10.28
N THR A 121 -23.10 12.08 10.76
CA THR A 121 -22.49 11.87 12.09
C THR A 121 -21.12 12.52 12.20
N VAL A 122 -20.27 12.36 11.19
CA VAL A 122 -18.93 13.00 11.14
C VAL A 122 -19.04 14.52 11.11
N ARG A 123 -20.00 15.09 10.38
CA ARG A 123 -20.25 16.55 10.37
C ARG A 123 -20.71 17.07 11.73
N ALA A 124 -21.49 16.28 12.47
CA ALA A 124 -22.03 16.68 13.76
C ALA A 124 -21.01 16.56 14.90
N LEU A 125 -20.18 15.51 14.89
CA LEU A 125 -19.32 15.16 16.03
C LEU A 125 -17.82 15.30 15.76
N GLY A 126 -17.39 15.22 14.49
CA GLY A 126 -15.98 15.24 14.13
C GLY A 126 -15.39 16.64 14.08
N SER A 127 -14.12 16.78 14.47
CA SER A 127 -13.35 18.00 14.27
C SER A 127 -13.20 18.34 12.78
N PRO A 128 -12.82 19.57 12.41
CA PRO A 128 -12.54 19.93 11.01
C PRO A 128 -11.53 19.00 10.33
N ALA A 129 -10.51 18.54 11.07
CA ALA A 129 -9.51 17.60 10.55
C ALA A 129 -10.11 16.21 10.28
N VAL A 130 -10.95 15.70 11.18
CA VAL A 130 -11.68 14.43 11.00
C VAL A 130 -12.66 14.52 9.84
N GLN A 131 -13.39 15.63 9.71
CA GLN A 131 -14.32 15.86 8.60
C GLN A 131 -13.63 15.93 7.24
N ALA A 132 -12.46 16.58 7.15
CA ALA A 132 -11.66 16.60 5.93
C ALA A 132 -11.13 15.19 5.61
N ALA A 133 -10.55 14.51 6.60
CA ALA A 133 -10.05 13.16 6.47
C ALA A 133 -11.12 12.19 5.98
N PHE A 134 -12.31 12.23 6.57
CA PHE A 134 -13.40 11.35 6.20
C PHE A 134 -13.83 11.56 4.75
N ARG A 135 -14.02 12.81 4.32
CA ARG A 135 -14.42 13.14 2.94
C ARG A 135 -13.40 12.74 1.89
N GLU A 136 -12.11 12.85 2.21
CA GLU A 136 -11.02 12.63 1.25
C GLU A 136 -10.52 11.17 1.27
N ARG A 137 -10.52 10.50 2.43
CA ARG A 137 -9.82 9.23 2.60
C ARG A 137 -10.73 8.05 2.92
N VAL A 138 -11.84 8.27 3.61
CA VAL A 138 -12.72 7.21 4.11
C VAL A 138 -13.96 7.04 3.23
N LEU A 139 -14.72 8.11 3.03
CA LEU A 139 -15.95 8.13 2.27
C LEU A 139 -15.77 7.62 0.83
N PRO A 140 -14.67 7.93 0.10
CA PRO A 140 -14.45 7.41 -1.25
C PRO A 140 -14.05 5.92 -1.30
N GLY A 141 -13.54 5.34 -0.21
CA GLY A 141 -12.72 4.11 -0.23
C GLY A 141 -13.34 2.86 -0.84
N ASP A 142 -14.66 2.76 -0.89
CA ASP A 142 -15.43 1.68 -1.52
C ASP A 142 -16.37 2.18 -2.63
N MET A 143 -16.44 3.50 -2.88
CA MET A 143 -17.29 4.07 -3.93
C MET A 143 -16.83 3.69 -5.34
N TRP A 144 -15.53 3.44 -5.50
CA TRP A 144 -14.96 3.00 -6.78
C TRP A 144 -15.65 1.75 -7.34
N ARG A 145 -16.18 0.87 -6.47
CA ARG A 145 -16.93 -0.33 -6.89
C ARG A 145 -18.20 0.03 -7.64
N TYR A 146 -18.86 1.12 -7.25
CA TYR A 146 -20.06 1.61 -7.92
C TYR A 146 -19.73 2.38 -9.20
N PHE A 147 -18.55 3.00 -9.27
CA PHE A 147 -18.04 3.63 -10.50
C PHE A 147 -17.73 2.56 -11.57
N ALA A 148 -17.15 1.43 -11.17
CA ALA A 148 -16.86 0.31 -12.06
C ALA A 148 -18.11 -0.25 -12.78
N HIS A 149 -19.30 -0.01 -12.24
CA HIS A 149 -20.58 -0.42 -12.82
C HIS A 149 -21.25 0.66 -13.69
N VAL A 150 -20.62 1.84 -13.85
CA VAL A 150 -21.13 2.88 -14.75
C VAL A 150 -21.32 2.36 -16.19
N PRO A 151 -20.38 1.58 -16.77
CA PRO A 151 -20.61 0.97 -18.07
C PRO A 151 -21.82 0.04 -18.07
N GLY A 152 -22.82 0.34 -18.91
CA GLY A 152 -24.02 -0.47 -19.05
C GLY A 152 -25.04 -0.39 -17.90
N CYS A 153 -24.87 0.49 -16.90
CA CYS A 153 -25.90 0.70 -15.88
C CYS A 153 -27.20 1.28 -16.48
N GLY A 154 -28.34 1.07 -15.81
CA GLY A 154 -29.62 1.70 -16.14
C GLY A 154 -29.69 3.17 -15.71
N ASP A 155 -30.72 3.89 -16.18
CA ASP A 155 -30.89 5.32 -15.92
C ASP A 155 -31.15 5.63 -14.43
N GLU A 156 -31.89 4.78 -13.73
CA GLU A 156 -32.15 4.93 -12.29
C GLU A 156 -30.87 4.78 -11.47
N TYR A 157 -30.05 3.77 -11.77
CA TYR A 157 -28.75 3.58 -11.14
C TYR A 157 -27.84 4.79 -11.37
N TRP A 158 -27.77 5.28 -12.61
CA TRP A 158 -27.01 6.48 -12.93
C TRP A 158 -27.51 7.71 -12.15
N ALA A 159 -28.81 7.94 -12.11
CA ALA A 159 -29.41 9.08 -11.41
C ALA A 159 -29.09 9.03 -9.90
N THR A 160 -29.24 7.86 -9.27
CA THR A 160 -28.92 7.65 -7.86
C THR A 160 -27.43 7.87 -7.58
N LEU A 161 -26.54 7.31 -8.40
CA LEU A 161 -25.10 7.44 -8.24
C LEU A 161 -24.65 8.90 -8.42
N HIS A 162 -25.08 9.56 -9.50
CA HIS A 162 -24.77 10.96 -9.77
C HIS A 162 -25.25 11.88 -8.64
N SER A 163 -26.50 11.71 -8.20
CA SER A 163 -27.07 12.49 -7.10
C SER A 163 -26.26 12.32 -5.81
N ALA A 164 -25.92 11.08 -5.45
CA ALA A 164 -25.15 10.79 -4.24
C ALA A 164 -23.72 11.35 -4.30
N VAL A 165 -23.01 11.15 -5.41
CA VAL A 165 -21.64 11.67 -5.59
C VAL A 165 -21.63 13.20 -5.53
N ARG A 166 -22.60 13.86 -6.16
CA ARG A 166 -22.75 15.32 -6.10
C ARG A 166 -23.08 15.78 -4.67
N GLU A 167 -23.94 15.10 -3.95
CA GLU A 167 -24.24 15.40 -2.54
C GLU A 167 -22.98 15.34 -1.67
N PHE A 168 -22.16 14.31 -1.85
CA PHE A 168 -21.00 14.04 -1.02
C PHE A 168 -19.78 14.92 -1.35
N TRP A 169 -19.59 15.28 -2.63
CA TRP A 169 -18.35 15.90 -3.11
C TRP A 169 -18.51 17.13 -4.01
N ARG A 170 -19.66 17.82 -3.98
CA ARG A 170 -19.84 19.11 -4.70
C ARG A 170 -18.77 20.16 -4.40
N ASP A 171 -18.12 20.07 -3.23
CA ASP A 171 -17.04 20.96 -2.79
C ASP A 171 -15.67 20.62 -3.41
N GLY A 172 -15.61 19.59 -4.27
CA GLY A 172 -14.39 19.15 -4.94
C GLY A 172 -13.48 18.29 -4.07
N ALA A 173 -13.88 17.88 -2.86
CA ALA A 173 -13.04 17.04 -2.01
C ALA A 173 -12.64 15.69 -2.65
N LEU A 174 -13.43 15.19 -3.61
CA LEU A 174 -13.10 13.97 -4.35
C LEU A 174 -11.80 14.10 -5.16
N ARG A 175 -11.47 15.30 -5.65
CA ARG A 175 -10.19 15.57 -6.34
C ARG A 175 -9.01 15.29 -5.42
N ARG A 176 -9.15 15.46 -4.11
CA ARG A 176 -8.09 15.18 -3.11
C ARG A 176 -8.18 13.77 -2.53
N SER A 177 -9.06 12.92 -3.07
CA SER A 177 -9.24 11.57 -2.53
C SER A 177 -8.06 10.64 -2.80
N ARG A 178 -7.90 9.62 -1.96
CA ARG A 178 -6.91 8.53 -2.12
C ARG A 178 -7.38 7.40 -3.06
N LEU A 179 -8.36 7.69 -3.92
CA LEU A 179 -8.73 6.77 -4.99
C LEU A 179 -7.62 6.73 -6.03
N THR A 180 -7.46 5.59 -6.72
CA THR A 180 -6.57 5.52 -7.88
C THR A 180 -6.97 6.58 -8.91
N PRO A 181 -6.03 7.07 -9.75
CA PRO A 181 -6.33 8.12 -10.72
C PRO A 181 -7.58 7.84 -11.58
N ALA A 182 -7.76 6.60 -12.06
CA ALA A 182 -8.93 6.21 -12.84
C ALA A 182 -10.25 6.33 -12.05
N ASN A 183 -10.26 5.85 -10.81
CA ASN A 183 -11.45 5.90 -9.95
C ASN A 183 -11.77 7.32 -9.48
N ARG A 184 -10.73 8.12 -9.24
CA ARG A 184 -10.84 9.54 -8.89
C ARG A 184 -11.41 10.35 -10.06
N LEU A 185 -10.90 10.12 -11.27
CA LEU A 185 -11.39 10.71 -12.51
C LEU A 185 -12.85 10.31 -12.78
N ALA A 186 -13.16 9.02 -12.71
CA ALA A 186 -14.52 8.52 -12.92
C ALA A 186 -15.50 9.12 -11.91
N GLY A 187 -15.16 9.14 -10.62
CA GLY A 187 -15.99 9.77 -9.61
C GLY A 187 -16.17 11.29 -9.84
N TRP A 188 -15.15 11.99 -10.31
CA TRP A 188 -15.28 13.41 -10.69
C TRP A 188 -16.21 13.59 -11.89
N LEU A 189 -16.07 12.78 -12.94
CA LEU A 189 -16.94 12.80 -14.13
C LEU A 189 -18.39 12.49 -13.78
N VAL A 190 -18.62 11.52 -12.89
CA VAL A 190 -19.93 11.24 -12.30
C VAL A 190 -20.47 12.49 -11.59
N CYS A 191 -19.66 13.17 -10.77
CA CYS A 191 -20.06 14.40 -10.10
C CYS A 191 -20.46 15.53 -11.07
N GLN A 192 -19.85 15.57 -12.27
CA GLN A 192 -20.17 16.53 -13.33
C GLN A 192 -21.35 16.11 -14.22
N GLY A 193 -21.96 14.94 -13.98
CA GLY A 193 -23.02 14.41 -14.83
C GLY A 193 -22.52 13.88 -16.20
N ARG A 194 -21.20 13.69 -16.37
CA ARG A 194 -20.55 13.29 -17.63
C ARG A 194 -20.55 11.77 -17.79
N ARG A 195 -21.73 11.16 -17.96
CA ARG A 195 -21.91 9.69 -18.01
C ARG A 195 -21.04 8.99 -19.04
N ARG A 196 -21.04 9.49 -20.28
CA ARG A 196 -20.31 8.87 -21.39
C ARG A 196 -18.80 8.83 -21.14
N ASP A 197 -18.26 9.91 -20.57
CA ASP A 197 -16.83 10.00 -20.28
C ASP A 197 -16.47 9.11 -19.08
N ALA A 198 -17.31 9.08 -18.03
CA ALA A 198 -17.11 8.17 -16.91
C ALA A 198 -17.13 6.70 -17.37
N GLU A 199 -18.04 6.37 -18.29
CA GLU A 199 -18.10 5.06 -18.92
C GLU A 199 -16.84 4.73 -19.72
N ALA A 200 -16.30 5.68 -20.50
CA ALA A 200 -15.06 5.49 -21.24
C ALA A 200 -13.87 5.20 -20.30
N VAL A 201 -13.73 5.95 -19.20
CA VAL A 201 -12.67 5.74 -18.20
C VAL A 201 -12.81 4.37 -17.52
N MET A 202 -14.02 3.96 -17.16
CA MET A 202 -14.23 2.67 -16.48
C MET A 202 -14.10 1.47 -17.43
N ARG A 203 -14.43 1.63 -18.72
CA ARG A 203 -14.12 0.62 -19.74
C ARG A 203 -12.61 0.49 -19.95
N TYR A 204 -11.88 1.59 -20.00
CA TYR A 204 -10.41 1.56 -20.03
C TYR A 204 -9.86 0.84 -18.80
N GLU A 205 -10.34 1.19 -17.59
CA GLU A 205 -9.89 0.57 -16.35
C GLU A 205 -10.16 -0.94 -16.29
N ALA A 206 -11.27 -1.40 -16.88
CA ALA A 206 -11.60 -2.82 -16.95
C ALA A 206 -10.78 -3.57 -18.03
N ALA A 207 -10.41 -2.89 -19.12
CA ALA A 207 -9.68 -3.48 -20.24
C ALA A 207 -8.15 -3.40 -20.10
N LYS A 208 -7.64 -2.48 -19.26
CA LYS A 208 -6.20 -2.30 -19.11
C LYS A 208 -5.56 -3.57 -18.54
N GLY A 209 -4.38 -3.89 -19.07
CA GLY A 209 -3.53 -4.93 -18.51
C GLY A 209 -2.92 -4.52 -17.16
N PRO A 210 -1.96 -5.31 -16.66
CA PRO A 210 -1.21 -4.92 -15.46
C PRO A 210 -0.38 -3.66 -15.75
N GLY A 211 -0.41 -2.72 -14.81
CA GLY A 211 0.25 -1.42 -14.95
C GLY A 211 -0.67 -0.35 -15.53
N LEU A 212 -0.36 0.89 -15.20
CA LEU A 212 -0.96 2.13 -15.71
C LEU A 212 0.07 2.85 -16.56
N GLU A 213 -0.28 3.24 -17.76
CA GLU A 213 0.60 4.08 -18.55
C GLU A 213 0.78 5.45 -17.90
N THR A 214 2.00 5.96 -17.93
CA THR A 214 2.34 7.25 -17.31
C THR A 214 3.04 8.16 -18.29
N VAL A 215 2.75 9.44 -18.19
CA VAL A 215 3.34 10.51 -18.99
C VAL A 215 3.83 11.62 -18.09
N VAL A 216 4.77 12.43 -18.59
CA VAL A 216 5.27 13.62 -17.89
C VAL A 216 4.68 14.85 -18.52
N ALA A 217 4.07 15.69 -17.70
CA ALA A 217 3.68 17.03 -18.10
C ALA A 217 3.94 17.99 -16.94
N ASN A 218 4.61 19.11 -17.24
CA ASN A 218 4.93 20.15 -16.25
C ASN A 218 5.66 19.64 -15.00
N ASP A 219 6.67 18.78 -15.19
CA ASP A 219 7.44 18.13 -14.12
C ASP A 219 6.60 17.25 -13.17
N GLU A 220 5.37 16.89 -13.56
CA GLU A 220 4.50 15.98 -12.84
C GLU A 220 4.29 14.69 -13.64
N VAL A 221 4.19 13.56 -12.92
CA VAL A 221 3.84 12.27 -13.53
C VAL A 221 2.33 12.10 -13.47
N LEU A 222 1.75 11.93 -14.65
CA LEU A 222 0.32 11.77 -14.85
C LEU A 222 0.03 10.35 -15.32
N ALA A 223 -1.17 9.87 -15.00
CA ALA A 223 -1.72 8.67 -15.55
C ALA A 223 -2.27 8.98 -16.94
N ALA A 224 -1.83 8.25 -17.96
CA ALA A 224 -2.33 8.34 -19.33
C ALA A 224 -3.71 7.68 -19.45
N LEU A 225 -4.68 8.21 -18.71
CA LEU A 225 -6.08 7.80 -18.75
C LEU A 225 -6.78 8.48 -19.94
N PRO A 226 -7.96 8.00 -20.36
CA PRO A 226 -8.73 8.68 -21.39
C PRO A 226 -8.82 10.20 -21.14
N TYR A 227 -8.62 10.98 -22.21
CA TYR A 227 -8.67 12.44 -22.24
C TYR A 227 -7.51 13.19 -21.53
N TRP A 228 -6.40 12.52 -21.21
CA TRP A 228 -5.26 13.20 -20.56
C TRP A 228 -4.59 14.26 -21.46
N ASP A 229 -4.60 14.04 -22.77
CA ASP A 229 -4.00 14.88 -23.82
C ASP A 229 -5.03 15.70 -24.60
N ASP A 230 -6.30 15.67 -24.19
CA ASP A 230 -7.41 16.38 -24.83
C ASP A 230 -7.74 17.67 -24.08
N PRO A 231 -7.28 18.85 -24.56
CA PRO A 231 -7.59 20.12 -23.91
C PRO A 231 -9.09 20.47 -24.00
N GLU A 232 -9.81 19.99 -25.01
CA GLU A 232 -11.25 20.25 -25.19
C GLU A 232 -12.09 19.47 -24.17
N ALA A 233 -11.58 18.35 -23.65
CA ALA A 233 -12.25 17.58 -22.61
C ALA A 233 -12.47 18.38 -21.32
N SER A 234 -11.75 19.50 -21.10
CA SER A 234 -11.92 20.39 -19.93
C SER A 234 -11.81 19.66 -18.59
N ILE A 235 -10.91 18.66 -18.50
CA ILE A 235 -10.68 17.87 -17.28
C ILE A 235 -9.46 18.45 -16.54
N PRO A 236 -9.57 18.78 -15.24
CA PRO A 236 -8.44 19.25 -14.45
C PRO A 236 -7.26 18.26 -14.41
N LEU A 237 -6.05 18.74 -14.71
CA LEU A 237 -4.85 17.92 -14.83
C LEU A 237 -4.50 17.14 -13.54
N ASP A 238 -4.83 17.70 -12.37
CA ASP A 238 -4.58 17.07 -11.06
C ASP A 238 -5.38 15.78 -10.84
N LEU A 239 -6.43 15.52 -11.63
CA LEU A 239 -7.15 14.25 -11.61
C LEU A 239 -6.30 13.11 -12.18
N TYR A 240 -5.41 13.41 -13.13
CA TYR A 240 -4.48 12.45 -13.72
C TYR A 240 -3.20 12.25 -12.90
N ARG A 241 -2.82 13.24 -12.08
CA ARG A 241 -1.57 13.22 -11.31
C ARG A 241 -1.45 11.98 -10.43
N LEU A 242 -0.38 11.20 -10.60
CA LEU A 242 -0.03 10.14 -9.64
C LEU A 242 0.58 10.75 -8.38
N ARG A 243 0.03 10.38 -7.23
CA ARG A 243 0.57 10.82 -5.94
C ARG A 243 1.55 9.81 -5.35
N PRO A 244 2.49 10.26 -4.49
CA PRO A 244 3.43 9.36 -3.84
C PRO A 244 2.78 8.19 -3.08
N ASP A 245 1.59 8.38 -2.51
CA ASP A 245 0.85 7.33 -1.80
C ASP A 245 -0.01 6.43 -2.71
N GLU A 246 -0.18 6.85 -3.97
CA GLU A 246 -0.87 6.10 -5.05
C GLU A 246 0.12 5.28 -5.89
N LEU A 247 1.41 5.66 -5.87
CA LEU A 247 2.53 4.86 -6.33
C LEU A 247 2.78 3.73 -5.32
N GLY A 248 2.09 2.61 -5.49
CA GLY A 248 2.52 1.37 -4.87
C GLY A 248 3.80 0.92 -5.55
N TRP A 249 4.76 0.39 -4.81
CA TRP A 249 5.86 -0.36 -5.40
C TRP A 249 5.96 -1.68 -4.67
N GLU A 250 6.16 -2.73 -5.44
CA GLU A 250 6.37 -4.08 -4.94
C GLU A 250 7.80 -4.42 -5.25
N SER A 251 8.55 -4.74 -4.20
CA SER A 251 9.87 -5.31 -4.38
C SER A 251 9.98 -6.59 -3.60
N GLU A 252 10.38 -7.59 -4.32
CA GLU A 252 10.58 -8.94 -3.83
C GLU A 252 12.03 -9.27 -4.09
N LEU A 253 12.70 -9.75 -3.05
CA LEU A 253 14.02 -10.33 -3.19
C LEU A 253 13.81 -11.84 -3.31
N THR A 254 14.12 -12.42 -4.47
CA THR A 254 13.93 -13.86 -4.70
C THR A 254 15.16 -14.67 -4.33
N SER A 255 16.36 -14.06 -4.42
CA SER A 255 17.62 -14.76 -4.16
C SER A 255 18.72 -13.82 -3.70
N VAL A 256 19.54 -14.32 -2.78
CA VAL A 256 20.77 -13.70 -2.30
C VAL A 256 21.89 -14.72 -2.45
N VAL A 257 22.86 -14.43 -3.32
CA VAL A 257 24.01 -15.31 -3.55
C VAL A 257 25.28 -14.58 -3.17
N LEU A 258 26.01 -15.15 -2.22
CA LEU A 258 27.34 -14.70 -1.86
C LEU A 258 28.35 -15.52 -2.66
N GLU A 259 28.85 -14.95 -3.76
CA GLU A 259 29.97 -15.51 -4.52
C GLU A 259 31.31 -15.16 -3.87
N ARG A 260 32.41 -15.74 -4.38
CA ARG A 260 33.76 -15.52 -3.82
C ARG A 260 34.16 -14.04 -3.79
N GLU A 261 33.78 -13.27 -4.82
CA GLU A 261 34.19 -11.88 -4.99
C GLU A 261 33.01 -10.89 -5.05
N ALA A 262 31.77 -11.37 -5.00
CA ALA A 262 30.60 -10.53 -5.17
C ALA A 262 29.39 -11.00 -4.37
N LEU A 263 28.56 -10.03 -3.98
CA LEU A 263 27.20 -10.26 -3.53
C LEU A 263 26.24 -10.04 -4.69
N VAL A 264 25.45 -11.05 -5.03
CA VAL A 264 24.46 -11.01 -6.10
C VAL A 264 23.06 -11.06 -5.52
N LEU A 265 22.29 -10.01 -5.74
CA LEU A 265 20.89 -9.90 -5.33
C LEU A 265 19.99 -10.05 -6.55
N ARG A 266 19.04 -10.98 -6.48
CA ARG A 266 18.04 -11.21 -7.54
C ARG A 266 16.65 -10.99 -7.01
N GLY A 267 15.79 -10.45 -7.85
CA GLY A 267 14.42 -10.20 -7.46
C GLY A 267 13.61 -9.49 -8.53
N ARG A 268 12.49 -8.93 -8.09
CA ARG A 268 11.60 -8.10 -8.90
C ARG A 268 11.34 -6.79 -8.18
N ALA A 269 11.19 -5.73 -8.94
CA ALA A 269 10.90 -4.40 -8.42
C ALA A 269 9.95 -3.71 -9.38
N CYS A 270 8.66 -3.92 -9.19
CA CYS A 270 7.65 -3.35 -10.07
C CYS A 270 6.95 -2.17 -9.40
N LEU A 271 6.48 -1.26 -10.24
CA LEU A 271 5.61 -0.20 -9.80
C LEU A 271 4.17 -0.76 -9.82
N SER A 272 3.59 -0.92 -8.63
CA SER A 272 2.19 -1.34 -8.49
C SER A 272 1.32 -0.21 -9.02
N GLY A 273 0.77 -0.43 -10.22
CA GLY A 273 -0.16 0.49 -10.85
C GLY A 273 0.49 1.56 -11.71
N ALA A 274 1.71 1.36 -12.21
CA ALA A 274 2.18 2.01 -13.45
C ALA A 274 3.15 1.14 -14.27
N HIS A 275 3.28 1.38 -15.58
CA HIS A 275 4.13 0.58 -16.47
C HIS A 275 5.61 0.76 -16.12
N SER A 276 6.33 -0.36 -16.08
CA SER A 276 7.73 -0.49 -15.70
C SER A 276 8.74 -0.10 -16.79
N GLY A 277 8.30 0.03 -18.05
CA GLY A 277 9.18 0.05 -19.23
C GLY A 277 10.28 1.12 -19.22
N ASP A 278 10.00 2.31 -18.66
CA ASP A 278 10.92 3.45 -18.63
C ASP A 278 11.46 3.76 -17.22
N ALA A 279 11.24 2.86 -16.27
CA ALA A 279 11.71 3.01 -14.91
C ALA A 279 13.18 2.59 -14.77
N LEU A 280 14.05 3.52 -14.35
CA LEU A 280 15.36 3.16 -13.86
C LEU A 280 15.24 2.63 -12.43
N VAL A 281 15.43 1.33 -12.26
CA VAL A 281 15.54 0.72 -10.93
C VAL A 281 17.01 0.63 -10.55
N ARG A 282 17.31 0.91 -9.27
CA ARG A 282 18.62 0.65 -8.67
C ARG A 282 18.44 -0.11 -7.37
N VAL A 283 19.20 -1.17 -7.18
CA VAL A 283 19.35 -1.76 -5.84
C VAL A 283 20.50 -1.05 -5.16
N VAL A 284 20.30 -0.62 -3.92
CA VAL A 284 21.24 0.20 -3.18
C VAL A 284 21.59 -0.44 -1.85
N LEU A 285 22.88 -0.58 -1.58
CA LEU A 285 23.43 -0.96 -0.27
C LEU A 285 23.98 0.28 0.42
N THR A 286 23.46 0.58 1.60
CA THR A 286 23.90 1.70 2.44
C THR A 286 24.54 1.17 3.71
N ALA A 287 25.77 1.60 3.99
CA ALA A 287 26.43 1.27 5.25
C ALA A 287 25.65 1.84 6.44
N GLY A 288 25.69 1.16 7.59
CA GLY A 288 24.90 1.54 8.77
C GLY A 288 25.23 2.91 9.36
N ASP A 289 26.41 3.45 9.02
CA ASP A 289 26.87 4.81 9.35
C ASP A 289 26.50 5.86 8.28
N GLY A 290 25.89 5.43 7.16
CA GLY A 290 25.48 6.29 6.04
C GLY A 290 26.63 6.79 5.16
N THR A 291 27.88 6.44 5.45
CA THR A 291 29.07 7.01 4.80
C THR A 291 29.34 6.45 3.41
N SER A 292 28.80 5.26 3.11
CA SER A 292 29.05 4.53 1.88
C SER A 292 27.76 4.01 1.26
N VAL A 293 27.62 4.24 -0.04
CA VAL A 293 26.47 3.82 -0.85
C VAL A 293 26.97 3.11 -2.11
N LYS A 294 26.51 1.89 -2.34
CA LYS A 294 26.77 1.15 -3.59
C LYS A 294 25.44 0.91 -4.31
N SER A 295 25.42 1.04 -5.64
CA SER A 295 24.21 0.83 -6.43
C SER A 295 24.45 -0.01 -7.67
N ALA A 296 23.54 -0.92 -7.98
CA ALA A 296 23.52 -1.65 -9.26
C ALA A 296 22.20 -1.37 -10.00
N ARG A 297 22.26 -1.19 -11.32
CA ARG A 297 21.06 -0.99 -12.16
C ARG A 297 20.24 -2.28 -12.20
N ALA A 298 18.93 -2.11 -12.24
CA ALA A 298 17.93 -3.16 -12.22
C ALA A 298 16.88 -2.85 -13.30
N SER A 299 16.27 -3.88 -13.88
CA SER A 299 15.05 -3.71 -14.67
C SER A 299 13.83 -3.90 -13.77
N ALA A 300 12.72 -3.27 -14.11
CA ALA A 300 11.52 -3.30 -13.27
C ALA A 300 10.73 -4.63 -13.37
N ASP A 301 11.01 -5.47 -14.37
CA ASP A 301 10.37 -6.78 -14.52
C ASP A 301 11.22 -7.95 -13.97
N GLY A 302 12.46 -7.64 -13.56
CA GLY A 302 13.41 -8.60 -12.99
C GLY A 302 14.81 -7.99 -12.90
N PHE A 303 15.44 -8.10 -11.75
CA PHE A 303 16.78 -7.55 -11.56
C PHE A 303 17.78 -8.59 -11.09
N GLU A 304 19.02 -8.38 -11.51
CA GLU A 304 20.22 -8.96 -10.92
C GLU A 304 21.18 -7.81 -10.59
N ALA A 305 21.41 -7.60 -9.31
CA ALA A 305 22.26 -6.55 -8.79
C ALA A 305 23.52 -7.18 -8.20
N ARG A 306 24.65 -6.97 -8.88
CA ARG A 306 25.97 -7.47 -8.46
C ARG A 306 26.75 -6.36 -7.75
N PHE A 307 27.26 -6.67 -6.56
CA PHE A 307 28.11 -5.79 -5.77
C PHE A 307 29.46 -6.45 -5.56
N ASP A 308 30.52 -5.79 -6.03
CA ASP A 308 31.89 -6.23 -5.76
C ASP A 308 32.19 -6.07 -4.26
N LEU A 309 32.56 -7.18 -3.61
CA LEU A 309 32.84 -7.20 -2.18
C LEU A 309 34.10 -6.42 -1.84
N SER A 310 35.13 -6.42 -2.69
CA SER A 310 36.35 -5.64 -2.47
C SER A 310 36.04 -4.15 -2.48
N ALA A 311 35.22 -3.71 -3.44
CA ALA A 311 34.77 -2.32 -3.51
C ALA A 311 33.86 -1.91 -2.34
N MET A 312 33.12 -2.86 -1.74
CA MET A 312 32.36 -2.63 -0.51
C MET A 312 33.27 -2.46 0.71
N LEU A 313 34.47 -3.04 0.68
CA LEU A 313 35.47 -2.92 1.73
C LEU A 313 36.45 -1.74 1.49
N ASP A 314 36.41 -1.10 0.32
CA ASP A 314 37.23 0.08 0.02
C ASP A 314 36.99 1.24 1.01
N GLY A 315 38.07 1.86 1.47
CA GLY A 315 38.02 2.96 2.44
C GLY A 315 37.77 2.52 3.88
N TRP A 316 37.90 1.23 4.18
CA TRP A 316 37.93 0.73 5.55
C TRP A 316 39.28 1.07 6.19
N PRO A 317 39.35 1.91 7.24
CA PRO A 317 40.61 2.20 7.91
C PRO A 317 41.13 0.91 8.58
N PRO A 318 42.45 0.62 8.52
CA PRO A 318 43.06 -0.56 9.16
C PRO A 318 42.78 -0.72 10.67
N ASP A 319 42.27 0.33 11.28
CA ASP A 319 42.15 0.63 12.70
C ASP A 319 40.69 0.66 13.23
N VAL A 320 39.65 0.49 12.40
CA VAL A 320 38.25 0.31 12.85
C VAL A 320 37.99 -1.13 13.30
N ARG A 321 38.92 -1.70 14.08
CA ARG A 321 39.02 -3.13 14.39
C ARG A 321 37.89 -3.71 15.26
N ASP A 322 37.00 -2.87 15.80
CA ASP A 322 36.08 -3.30 16.87
C ASP A 322 34.57 -3.16 16.55
N ALA A 323 34.17 -2.67 15.36
CA ALA A 323 32.75 -2.48 15.04
C ALA A 323 32.35 -3.10 13.69
N PRO A 324 31.40 -4.08 13.67
CA PRO A 324 30.89 -4.63 12.42
C PRO A 324 30.22 -3.55 11.56
N ARG A 325 30.61 -3.45 10.28
CA ARG A 325 29.86 -2.65 9.30
C ARG A 325 28.66 -3.43 8.84
N VAL A 326 27.48 -2.89 9.13
CA VAL A 326 26.20 -3.47 8.71
C VAL A 326 25.70 -2.73 7.49
N TRP A 327 25.54 -3.42 6.37
CA TRP A 327 24.89 -2.84 5.19
C TRP A 327 23.39 -3.12 5.22
N ARG A 328 22.59 -2.13 4.81
CA ARG A 328 21.15 -2.27 4.58
C ARG A 328 20.86 -2.12 3.10
N SER A 329 20.05 -3.02 2.58
CA SER A 329 19.58 -2.95 1.21
C SER A 329 18.30 -2.12 1.09
N SER A 330 18.20 -1.33 0.04
CA SER A 330 16.97 -0.67 -0.40
C SER A 330 16.87 -0.77 -1.92
N VAL A 331 15.67 -0.59 -2.45
CA VAL A 331 15.48 -0.35 -3.88
C VAL A 331 15.17 1.12 -4.05
N GLN A 332 15.90 1.74 -4.96
CA GLN A 332 15.62 3.05 -5.48
C GLN A 332 15.01 2.93 -6.85
N TRP A 333 14.07 3.80 -7.13
CA TRP A 333 13.41 3.88 -8.40
C TRP A 333 13.42 5.32 -8.87
N GLU A 334 13.64 5.48 -10.16
CA GLU A 334 13.62 6.75 -10.85
C GLU A 334 12.90 6.57 -12.18
N THR A 335 11.71 7.13 -12.34
CA THR A 335 11.11 7.34 -13.67
C THR A 335 10.82 8.81 -13.80
N HIS A 336 11.14 9.38 -14.97
CA HIS A 336 10.59 10.69 -15.32
C HIS A 336 10.80 11.79 -14.25
N GLY A 337 11.95 11.78 -13.56
CA GLY A 337 12.30 12.74 -12.51
C GLY A 337 11.73 12.45 -11.10
N LEU A 338 10.76 11.55 -10.97
CA LEU A 338 10.30 11.07 -9.65
C LEU A 338 11.28 10.06 -9.09
N ARG A 339 11.69 10.26 -7.83
CA ARG A 339 12.54 9.33 -7.09
C ARG A 339 11.82 8.78 -5.89
N HIS A 340 11.90 7.46 -5.72
CA HIS A 340 11.44 6.79 -4.51
C HIS A 340 12.52 5.84 -4.01
N ALA A 341 12.57 5.63 -2.70
CA ALA A 341 13.48 4.70 -2.07
C ALA A 341 12.77 3.99 -0.91
N GLY A 342 12.92 2.67 -0.82
CA GLY A 342 12.38 1.92 0.30
C GLY A 342 12.94 0.51 0.43
N PRO A 343 12.52 -0.22 1.49
CA PRO A 343 13.01 -1.57 1.77
C PRO A 343 12.28 -2.64 0.95
N PHE A 344 12.96 -3.76 0.68
CA PHE A 344 12.32 -4.94 0.10
C PHE A 344 11.12 -5.39 0.94
N THR A 345 9.97 -5.60 0.28
CA THR A 345 8.71 -5.91 0.94
C THR A 345 8.53 -7.40 1.24
N ASP A 346 9.14 -8.27 0.43
CA ASP A 346 9.10 -9.71 0.62
C ASP A 346 10.52 -10.28 0.70
N LEU A 347 11.00 -10.34 1.95
CA LEU A 347 12.35 -10.79 2.29
C LEU A 347 12.35 -12.19 2.91
N ALA A 348 11.18 -12.68 3.34
CA ALA A 348 11.08 -13.91 4.11
C ALA A 348 11.17 -15.15 3.21
N ASP A 349 10.86 -15.02 1.93
CA ASP A 349 10.85 -16.14 0.98
C ASP A 349 12.12 -16.19 0.11
N ALA A 350 13.07 -15.28 0.35
CA ALA A 350 14.32 -15.18 -0.39
C ALA A 350 15.26 -16.36 -0.08
N MET A 351 15.72 -17.08 -1.12
CA MET A 351 16.71 -18.14 -0.95
C MET A 351 18.12 -17.54 -0.79
N CYS A 352 18.86 -17.95 0.25
CA CYS A 352 20.25 -17.54 0.46
C CYS A 352 21.21 -18.70 0.11
N SER A 353 22.33 -18.41 -0.59
CA SER A 353 23.37 -19.41 -0.87
C SER A 353 24.79 -18.85 -0.89
N ASP A 354 25.78 -19.70 -0.61
CA ASP A 354 27.20 -19.36 -0.69
C ASP A 354 27.84 -19.70 -2.05
N ALA A 355 29.16 -19.48 -2.15
CA ALA A 355 29.95 -19.68 -3.34
C ALA A 355 30.10 -21.16 -3.74
N ASP A 356 29.90 -22.08 -2.79
CA ASP A 356 29.95 -23.52 -3.01
C ASP A 356 28.56 -24.10 -3.33
N GLY A 357 27.53 -23.24 -3.38
CA GLY A 357 26.16 -23.59 -3.70
C GLY A 357 25.36 -24.14 -2.52
N ALA A 358 25.90 -24.08 -1.29
CA ALA A 358 25.16 -24.46 -0.10
C ALA A 358 24.00 -23.48 0.12
N ARG A 359 22.82 -24.01 0.41
CA ARG A 359 21.60 -23.21 0.61
C ARG A 359 21.32 -23.04 2.10
N TYR A 360 20.86 -21.85 2.44
CA TYR A 360 20.53 -21.43 3.79
C TYR A 360 19.07 -21.00 3.84
N GLU A 361 18.43 -21.24 4.98
CA GLU A 361 17.16 -20.59 5.26
C GLU A 361 17.33 -19.06 5.26
N PRO A 362 16.28 -18.28 4.95
CA PRO A 362 16.29 -16.82 4.93
C PRO A 362 16.74 -16.15 6.25
N ARG A 363 16.98 -16.89 7.34
CA ARG A 363 17.52 -16.33 8.59
C ARG A 363 18.95 -16.79 8.90
N ALA A 364 19.47 -17.76 8.15
CA ALA A 364 20.82 -18.26 8.30
C ALA A 364 21.82 -17.46 7.46
N LEU A 365 23.09 -17.47 7.87
CA LEU A 365 24.16 -16.68 7.27
C LEU A 365 24.91 -17.49 6.20
N ALA A 366 25.11 -16.92 5.02
CA ALA A 366 26.14 -17.35 4.08
C ALA A 366 27.45 -16.61 4.40
N THR A 367 28.59 -17.29 4.34
CA THR A 367 29.88 -16.72 4.72
C THR A 367 30.92 -16.93 3.62
N THR A 368 31.74 -15.91 3.34
CA THR A 368 32.92 -16.03 2.48
C THR A 368 34.10 -15.26 3.09
N THR A 369 35.29 -15.45 2.52
CA THR A 369 36.49 -14.68 2.90
C THR A 369 37.01 -13.90 1.70
N ILE A 370 37.19 -12.60 1.88
CA ILE A 370 37.76 -11.70 0.87
C ILE A 370 38.66 -10.67 1.53
N GLY A 371 39.83 -10.39 0.93
CA GLY A 371 40.72 -9.32 1.39
C GLY A 371 41.15 -9.41 2.86
N GLY A 372 41.17 -10.61 3.46
CA GLY A 372 41.51 -10.80 4.87
C GLY A 372 40.36 -10.59 5.88
N ALA A 373 39.10 -10.54 5.41
CA ALA A 373 37.90 -10.43 6.23
C ALA A 373 36.93 -11.58 5.96
N HIS A 374 36.21 -12.02 7.00
CA HIS A 374 34.98 -12.81 6.86
C HIS A 374 33.81 -11.87 6.53
N VAL A 375 33.05 -12.22 5.52
CA VAL A 375 31.82 -11.51 5.14
C VAL A 375 30.66 -12.47 5.34
N ASP A 376 29.76 -12.10 6.23
CA ASP A 376 28.53 -12.81 6.56
C ASP A 376 27.32 -12.09 5.93
N VAL A 377 26.44 -12.84 5.28
CA VAL A 377 25.23 -12.31 4.64
C VAL A 377 24.02 -13.09 5.11
N GLY A 378 23.02 -12.38 5.64
CA GLY A 378 21.73 -12.96 6.00
C GLY A 378 20.68 -11.89 6.24
N PHE A 379 19.59 -12.20 6.93
CA PHE A 379 18.47 -11.27 7.11
C PHE A 379 18.27 -10.91 8.57
N GLY A 380 18.06 -9.61 8.84
CA GLY A 380 17.72 -9.08 10.14
C GLY A 380 16.29 -8.53 10.19
N ARG A 381 15.88 -8.01 11.35
CA ARG A 381 14.54 -7.40 11.56
C ARG A 381 14.20 -6.25 10.60
N SER A 382 15.19 -5.66 9.93
CA SER A 382 15.04 -4.49 9.07
C SER A 382 15.56 -4.69 7.63
N GLY A 383 15.81 -5.93 7.18
CA GLY A 383 16.29 -6.19 5.82
C GLY A 383 17.43 -7.18 5.71
N LEU A 384 17.98 -7.28 4.49
CA LEU A 384 19.29 -7.90 4.23
C LEU A 384 20.36 -7.23 5.10
N ARG A 385 21.19 -8.05 5.71
CA ARG A 385 22.31 -7.68 6.57
C ARG A 385 23.58 -8.31 6.01
N VAL A 386 24.49 -7.46 5.53
CA VAL A 386 25.87 -7.86 5.20
C VAL A 386 26.76 -7.37 6.32
N VAL A 387 27.56 -8.25 6.90
CA VAL A 387 28.47 -7.94 8.00
C VAL A 387 29.87 -8.40 7.64
N ALA A 388 30.85 -7.50 7.70
CA ALA A 388 32.25 -7.84 7.50
C ALA A 388 33.02 -7.77 8.82
N HIS A 389 33.84 -8.79 9.09
CA HIS A 389 34.66 -8.92 10.29
C HIS A 389 36.10 -9.35 9.93
N PRO A 390 37.14 -8.87 10.61
CA PRO A 390 38.51 -9.36 10.38
C PRO A 390 38.68 -10.85 10.70
N LEU A 391 39.56 -11.56 9.98
CA LEU A 391 39.86 -13.00 10.13
C LEU A 391 40.28 -13.45 11.55
N GLY A 392 40.54 -12.53 12.48
CA GLY A 392 40.90 -12.81 13.88
C GLY A 392 39.72 -12.98 14.86
N HIS A 393 38.47 -12.71 14.44
CA HIS A 393 37.30 -12.68 15.33
C HIS A 393 36.34 -13.89 15.20
N ALA A 394 36.64 -14.85 14.31
CA ALA A 394 35.72 -15.93 13.91
C ALA A 394 35.40 -16.98 15.01
N ALA A 395 36.00 -16.89 16.20
CA ALA A 395 35.76 -17.85 17.27
C ALA A 395 34.43 -17.64 18.03
N ALA A 396 33.72 -16.52 17.84
CA ALA A 396 32.57 -16.16 18.69
C ALA A 396 31.18 -16.20 18.04
N LEU A 397 31.05 -16.36 16.71
CA LEU A 397 29.76 -16.20 16.00
C LEU A 397 29.14 -17.51 15.48
N ARG A 398 29.78 -18.68 15.68
CA ARG A 398 29.24 -19.98 15.26
C ARG A 398 28.28 -20.66 16.26
N THR A 399 27.91 -19.99 17.35
CA THR A 399 26.92 -20.50 18.31
C THR A 399 26.00 -19.39 18.80
N ALA A 400 24.84 -19.25 18.14
CA ALA A 400 23.56 -18.87 18.74
C ALA A 400 22.43 -19.10 17.71
#